data_AF-A0A947EA32-F1
#
_entry.id   AF-A0A947EA32-F1
#
_cell.length_a   1.000
_cell.length_b   1.000
_cell.length_c   1.000
_cell.angle_alpha   90.00
_cell.angle_beta   90.00
_cell.angle_gamma   90.00
#
_symmetry.space_group_name_H-M   'P 1'
#
loop_
_entity.id
_entity.type
_entity.pdbx_description
1 polymer ?
#
loop_
_entity_poly.entity_id
_entity_poly.type
_entity_poly.pdbx_seq_one_letter_code
_entity_poly.pdbx_strand_id
1 'polypeptide(L)'
;MRAGTKLFDAMILAVEATEDEVVPDTTIDLGAVVIAIAVVSALIWVAYLLRTGRTAEPSPEETPPNQQPFISDDEMESTRLNRVLGAAVISAAVLAIAMPVYYFSEANRQAEAAEKQNERDIHEGERWYTNFSCVNCHGPVAGGGAAEFIEPRSKLTTAWSAPSLNDVFYRYSDDEVRFWIVYGRDGTPMPASGLEGGGGMTSQEVDQVMAYIRS
;
A
#
# COMPACT_ATOMS: atom_id res chain seq x y z
N MET A 1 28.04 18.22 -37.25
CA MET A 1 27.18 17.19 -36.62
C MET A 1 26.94 17.48 -35.13
N ARG A 2 26.47 18.68 -34.75
CA ARG A 2 26.32 19.06 -33.32
C ARG A 2 25.04 19.85 -32.98
N ALA A 3 24.12 19.98 -33.94
CA ALA A 3 22.87 20.72 -33.77
C ALA A 3 21.64 19.81 -33.55
N GLY A 4 21.70 18.52 -33.95
CA GLY A 4 20.57 17.59 -33.85
C GLY A 4 20.35 17.03 -32.43
N THR A 5 21.41 16.86 -31.65
CA THR A 5 21.32 16.30 -30.29
C THR A 5 20.67 17.25 -29.29
N LYS A 6 20.85 18.57 -29.46
CA LYS A 6 20.25 19.56 -28.56
C LYS A 6 18.74 19.70 -28.71
N LEU A 7 18.20 19.39 -29.90
CA LEU A 7 16.76 19.40 -30.14
C LEU A 7 16.09 18.13 -29.63
N PHE A 8 16.80 17.00 -29.65
CA PHE A 8 16.32 15.75 -29.05
C PHE A 8 16.37 15.80 -27.52
N ASP A 9 17.45 16.29 -26.92
CA ASP A 9 17.53 16.49 -25.45
C ASP A 9 16.48 17.51 -24.96
N ALA A 10 16.24 18.58 -25.71
CA ALA A 10 15.19 19.55 -25.37
C ALA A 10 13.77 18.98 -25.51
N MET A 11 13.57 17.98 -26.39
CA MET A 11 12.29 17.31 -26.57
C MET A 11 12.08 16.22 -25.50
N ILE A 12 13.13 15.52 -25.05
CA ILE A 12 13.05 14.58 -23.94
C ILE A 12 12.80 15.32 -22.61
N LEU A 13 13.51 16.42 -22.36
CA LEU A 13 13.26 17.29 -21.19
C LEU A 13 11.87 17.95 -21.21
N ALA A 14 11.30 18.19 -22.39
CA ALA A 14 9.94 18.70 -22.51
C ALA A 14 8.87 17.62 -22.29
N VAL A 15 9.20 16.33 -22.48
CA VAL A 15 8.30 15.19 -22.24
C VAL A 15 8.31 14.79 -20.76
N GLU A 16 9.47 14.75 -20.11
CA GLU A 16 9.57 14.51 -18.65
C GLU A 16 8.94 15.64 -17.81
N ALA A 17 8.90 16.87 -18.32
CA ALA A 17 8.26 18.00 -17.64
C ALA A 17 6.71 17.98 -17.70
N THR A 18 6.12 17.08 -18.49
CA THR A 18 4.65 16.98 -18.65
C THR A 18 4.00 15.85 -17.86
N GLU A 19 4.78 15.05 -17.12
CA GLU A 19 4.25 13.95 -16.30
C GLU A 19 3.93 14.37 -14.84
N ASP A 20 4.36 15.58 -14.43
CA ASP A 20 4.06 16.17 -13.12
C ASP A 20 2.85 17.13 -13.14
N GLU A 21 2.03 17.08 -14.19
CA GLU A 21 0.71 17.70 -14.14
C GLU A 21 -0.16 16.84 -13.23
N VAL A 22 -0.07 17.11 -11.92
CA VAL A 22 -1.09 16.77 -10.93
C VAL A 22 -2.37 17.43 -11.44
N VAL A 23 -3.09 16.75 -12.31
CA VAL A 23 -4.50 16.99 -12.57
C VAL A 23 -5.11 16.93 -11.17
N PRO A 24 -5.58 18.04 -10.60
CA PRO A 24 -6.32 17.94 -9.37
C PRO A 24 -7.54 17.12 -9.75
N ASP A 25 -7.56 15.86 -9.32
CA ASP A 25 -8.77 15.08 -9.36
C ASP A 25 -9.77 15.87 -8.52
N THR A 26 -10.61 16.64 -9.21
CA THR A 26 -11.67 17.44 -8.63
C THR A 26 -12.89 16.55 -8.41
N THR A 27 -12.71 15.22 -8.35
CA THR A 27 -13.59 14.38 -7.56
C THR A 27 -13.46 14.86 -6.12
N ILE A 28 -14.54 15.46 -5.62
CA ILE A 28 -14.68 15.66 -4.20
C ILE A 28 -14.64 14.26 -3.59
N ASP A 29 -13.51 13.85 -3.04
CA ASP A 29 -13.42 12.60 -2.29
C ASP A 29 -14.45 12.71 -1.17
N LEU A 30 -15.55 11.98 -1.34
CA LEU A 30 -16.65 11.95 -0.40
C LEU A 30 -16.14 11.55 0.99
N GLY A 31 -15.08 10.72 1.04
CA GLY A 31 -14.35 10.36 2.25
C GLY A 31 -13.70 11.58 2.90
N ALA A 32 -12.89 12.33 2.16
CA ALA A 32 -12.28 13.57 2.64
C ALA A 32 -13.32 14.59 3.16
N VAL A 33 -14.46 14.75 2.48
CA VAL A 33 -15.53 15.67 2.92
C VAL A 33 -16.21 15.18 4.20
N VAL A 34 -16.52 13.88 4.30
CA VAL A 34 -17.08 13.31 5.52
C VAL A 34 -16.12 13.46 6.69
N ILE A 35 -14.83 13.19 6.47
CA ILE A 35 -13.79 13.35 7.51
C ILE A 35 -13.71 14.81 7.92
N ALA A 36 -13.73 15.75 6.99
CA ALA A 36 -13.72 17.17 7.30
C ALA A 36 -14.95 17.58 8.15
N ILE A 37 -16.14 17.10 7.80
CA ILE A 37 -17.37 17.35 8.59
C ILE A 37 -17.25 16.74 9.99
N ALA A 38 -16.74 15.51 10.11
CA ALA A 38 -16.54 14.83 11.39
C ALA A 38 -15.54 15.59 12.28
N VAL A 39 -14.43 16.05 11.71
CA VAL A 39 -13.42 16.85 12.42
C VAL A 39 -14.00 18.17 12.89
N VAL A 40 -14.72 18.91 12.03
CA VAL A 40 -15.37 20.17 12.40
C VAL A 40 -16.40 19.95 13.51
N SER A 41 -17.20 18.88 13.42
CA SER A 41 -18.18 18.51 14.44
C SER A 41 -17.51 18.19 15.78
N ALA A 42 -16.38 17.45 15.75
CA ALA A 42 -15.60 17.14 16.93
C ALA A 42 -14.97 18.39 17.56
N LEU A 43 -14.46 19.33 16.76
CA LEU A 43 -13.90 20.60 17.24
C LEU A 43 -14.99 21.48 17.88
N ILE A 44 -16.17 21.56 17.27
CA ILE A 44 -17.33 22.27 17.84
C ILE A 44 -17.73 21.63 19.19
N TRP A 45 -17.74 20.29 19.25
CA TRP A 45 -18.04 19.55 20.47
C TRP A 45 -17.02 19.80 21.58
N VAL A 46 -15.72 19.74 21.27
CA VAL A 46 -14.64 20.06 22.21
C VAL A 46 -14.73 21.51 22.69
N ALA A 47 -14.99 22.45 21.79
CA ALA A 47 -15.18 23.85 22.15
C ALA A 47 -16.39 24.05 23.08
N TYR A 48 -17.50 23.33 22.84
CA TYR A 48 -18.66 23.32 23.73
C TYR A 48 -18.29 22.79 25.12
N LEU A 49 -17.59 21.65 25.22
CA LEU A 49 -17.15 21.07 26.49
C LEU A 49 -16.25 22.03 27.27
N LEU A 50 -15.26 22.63 26.61
CA LEU A 50 -14.35 23.61 27.21
C LEU A 50 -15.08 24.86 27.71
N ARG A 51 -16.12 25.30 27.01
CA ARG A 51 -16.93 26.45 27.41
C ARG A 51 -17.81 26.13 28.60
N THR A 52 -18.41 24.94 28.62
CA THR A 52 -19.24 24.49 29.76
C THR A 52 -18.43 24.14 31.01
N GLY A 53 -17.14 23.77 30.86
CA GLY A 53 -16.26 23.49 31.99
C GLY A 53 -15.60 24.73 32.60
N ARG A 54 -15.73 25.92 31.99
CA ARG A 54 -15.05 27.15 32.40
C ARG A 54 -15.88 28.12 33.23
N THR A 55 -17.08 27.75 33.66
CA THR A 55 -17.86 28.54 34.62
C THR A 55 -17.35 28.26 36.04
N ALA A 56 -16.18 28.82 36.38
CA ALA A 56 -15.75 28.98 37.76
C ALA A 56 -15.43 30.46 37.95
N GLU A 57 -16.36 31.20 38.53
CA GLU A 57 -16.07 32.54 39.05
C GLU A 57 -15.16 32.41 40.28
N PRO A 58 -14.18 33.31 40.50
CA PRO A 58 -13.35 33.28 41.68
C PRO A 58 -14.17 33.74 42.89
N SER A 59 -14.53 32.80 43.77
CA SER A 59 -15.30 33.07 44.99
C SER A 59 -14.39 33.19 46.23
N PRO A 60 -14.81 33.92 47.28
CA PRO A 60 -14.04 34.10 48.52
C PRO A 60 -13.84 32.76 49.24
N GLU A 61 -12.68 32.55 49.89
CA GLU A 61 -12.27 31.35 50.67
C GLU A 61 -13.13 30.12 50.35
N GLU A 62 -12.86 29.51 49.20
CA GLU A 62 -13.63 28.38 48.68
C GLU A 62 -13.62 27.27 49.75
N THR A 63 -14.80 27.02 50.33
CA THR A 63 -14.98 25.95 51.30
C THR A 63 -14.44 24.68 50.64
N PRO A 64 -13.56 23.90 51.31
CA PRO A 64 -12.92 22.78 50.65
C PRO A 64 -13.98 21.88 50.00
N PRO A 65 -13.74 21.27 48.83
CA PRO A 65 -14.77 20.63 48.02
C PRO A 65 -15.62 19.58 48.76
N ASN A 66 -15.11 19.04 49.88
CA ASN A 66 -15.80 18.10 50.76
C ASN A 66 -16.73 18.74 51.81
N GLN A 67 -16.74 20.07 51.94
CA GLN A 67 -17.52 20.87 52.87
C GLN A 67 -18.45 21.87 52.17
N GLN A 68 -18.38 21.95 50.83
CA GLN A 68 -19.40 22.61 50.03
C GLN A 68 -20.75 21.89 50.24
N PRO A 69 -21.88 22.62 50.31
CA PRO A 69 -23.19 22.00 50.32
C PRO A 69 -23.33 21.06 49.13
N PHE A 70 -23.69 19.80 49.37
CA PHE A 70 -23.93 18.86 48.29
C PHE A 70 -25.08 19.36 47.41
N ILE A 71 -24.94 19.15 46.10
CA ILE A 71 -26.03 19.35 45.13
C ILE A 71 -27.24 18.53 45.61
N SER A 72 -28.45 19.08 45.47
CA SER A 72 -29.66 18.36 45.85
C SER A 72 -29.81 17.09 45.00
N ASP A 73 -30.40 16.06 45.60
CA ASP A 73 -30.64 14.78 44.94
C ASP A 73 -31.41 14.95 43.60
N ASP A 74 -32.44 15.79 43.62
CA ASP A 74 -33.24 16.12 42.43
C ASP A 74 -32.40 16.73 41.30
N GLU A 75 -31.42 17.57 41.61
CA GLU A 75 -30.57 18.21 40.60
C GLU A 75 -29.48 17.25 40.06
N MET A 76 -29.00 16.32 40.91
CA MET A 76 -28.12 15.24 40.50
C MET A 76 -28.80 14.28 39.51
N GLU A 77 -30.02 13.84 39.85
CA GLU A 77 -30.78 12.85 39.07
C GLU A 77 -31.41 13.45 37.79
N SER A 78 -31.69 14.76 37.78
CA SER A 78 -32.24 15.43 36.59
C SER A 78 -31.14 16.05 35.73
N THR A 79 -30.69 17.25 36.07
CA THR A 79 -29.91 18.12 35.19
C THR A 79 -28.54 17.52 34.91
N ARG A 80 -27.82 17.11 35.95
CA ARG A 80 -26.45 16.61 35.80
C ARG A 80 -26.43 15.25 35.12
N LEU A 81 -27.26 14.31 35.57
CA LEU A 81 -27.36 12.99 34.97
C LEU A 81 -27.78 13.07 33.49
N ASN A 82 -28.85 13.80 33.16
CA ASN A 82 -29.31 13.95 31.78
C ASN A 82 -28.25 14.57 30.86
N ARG A 83 -27.44 15.51 31.38
CA ARG A 83 -26.37 16.13 30.59
C ARG A 83 -25.27 15.12 30.24
N VAL A 84 -24.85 14.31 31.22
CA VAL A 84 -23.82 13.28 31.01
C VAL A 84 -24.34 12.16 30.12
N LEU A 85 -25.56 11.68 30.36
CA LEU A 85 -26.20 10.68 29.52
C LEU A 85 -26.39 11.18 28.09
N GLY A 86 -26.84 12.42 27.92
CA GLY A 86 -26.98 13.06 26.60
C GLY A 86 -25.64 13.13 25.86
N ALA A 87 -24.56 13.52 26.54
CA ALA A 87 -23.22 13.52 25.96
C ALA A 87 -22.76 12.11 25.53
N ALA A 88 -23.05 11.09 26.34
CA ALA A 88 -22.74 9.70 26.01
C ALA A 88 -23.52 9.20 24.79
N VAL A 89 -24.82 9.48 24.71
CA VAL A 89 -25.68 9.10 23.57
C VAL A 89 -25.24 9.80 22.30
N ILE A 90 -24.92 11.09 22.36
CA ILE A 90 -24.42 11.84 21.19
C ILE A 90 -23.09 11.23 20.71
N SER A 91 -22.16 10.96 21.63
CA SER A 91 -20.87 10.36 21.27
C SER A 91 -21.04 8.97 20.64
N ALA A 92 -21.95 8.15 21.20
CA ALA A 92 -22.29 6.86 20.63
C ALA A 92 -22.92 6.98 19.24
N ALA A 93 -23.83 7.94 19.05
CA ALA A 93 -24.46 8.21 17.75
C ALA A 93 -23.44 8.66 16.70
N VAL A 94 -22.48 9.52 17.06
CA VAL A 94 -21.39 9.94 16.18
C VAL A 94 -20.57 8.76 15.71
N LEU A 95 -20.12 7.88 16.63
CA LEU A 95 -19.36 6.69 16.27
C LEU A 95 -20.17 5.69 15.44
N ALA A 96 -21.46 5.52 15.79
CA ALA A 96 -22.38 4.63 15.09
C ALA A 96 -22.64 5.08 13.64
N ILE A 97 -22.55 6.38 13.34
CA ILE A 97 -22.68 6.92 11.99
C ILE A 97 -21.32 6.96 11.27
N ALA A 98 -20.27 7.37 11.96
CA ALA A 98 -18.94 7.52 11.36
C ALA A 98 -18.39 6.19 10.83
N MET A 99 -18.60 5.08 11.55
CA MET A 99 -18.09 3.76 11.15
C MET A 99 -18.69 3.25 9.82
N PRO A 100 -20.03 3.22 9.64
CA PRO A 100 -20.62 2.88 8.35
C PRO A 100 -20.18 3.80 7.22
N VAL A 101 -20.07 5.11 7.47
CA VAL A 101 -19.66 6.06 6.43
C VAL A 101 -18.22 5.83 5.99
N TYR A 102 -17.31 5.59 6.93
CA TYR A 102 -15.94 5.19 6.63
C TYR A 102 -15.89 3.89 5.81
N TYR A 103 -16.70 2.89 6.20
CA TYR A 103 -16.78 1.60 5.52
C TYR A 103 -17.18 1.71 4.04
N PHE A 104 -18.06 2.65 3.67
CA PHE A 104 -18.45 2.82 2.26
C PHE A 104 -17.28 3.19 1.34
N SER A 105 -16.25 3.88 1.84
CA SER A 105 -15.05 4.22 1.07
C SER A 105 -13.95 3.15 1.10
N GLU A 106 -14.06 2.17 2.01
CA GLU A 106 -13.00 1.20 2.30
C GLU A 106 -12.64 0.37 1.06
N ALA A 107 -13.65 -0.08 0.30
CA ALA A 107 -13.43 -0.92 -0.88
C ALA A 107 -12.55 -0.23 -1.93
N ASN A 108 -12.78 1.07 -2.18
CA ASN A 108 -11.98 1.84 -3.14
C ASN A 108 -10.53 1.99 -2.66
N ARG A 109 -10.34 2.26 -1.36
CA ARG A 109 -8.99 2.38 -0.80
C ARG A 109 -8.21 1.06 -0.87
N GLN A 110 -8.89 -0.06 -0.63
CA GLN A 110 -8.26 -1.38 -0.77
C GLN A 110 -7.88 -1.69 -2.22
N ALA A 111 -8.72 -1.30 -3.19
CA ALA A 111 -8.42 -1.46 -4.62
C ALA A 111 -7.19 -0.63 -5.03
N GLU A 112 -7.15 0.65 -4.68
CA GLU A 112 -6.01 1.54 -4.99
C GLU A 112 -4.71 1.05 -4.31
N ALA A 113 -4.81 0.54 -3.07
CA ALA A 113 -3.67 -0.04 -2.39
C ALA A 113 -3.15 -1.32 -3.08
N ALA A 114 -4.05 -2.14 -3.62
CA ALA A 114 -3.68 -3.35 -4.37
C ALA A 114 -3.00 -3.01 -5.70
N GLU A 115 -3.49 -2.01 -6.44
CA GLU A 115 -2.85 -1.52 -7.68
C GLU A 115 -1.45 -1.00 -7.41
N LYS A 116 -1.29 -0.09 -6.43
CA LYS A 116 0.02 0.43 -6.02
C LYS A 116 0.96 -0.65 -5.53
N GLN A 117 0.43 -1.71 -4.92
CA GLN A 117 1.25 -2.83 -4.48
C GLN A 117 1.74 -3.66 -5.67
N ASN A 118 0.87 -3.95 -6.64
CA ASN A 118 1.24 -4.67 -7.85
C ASN A 118 2.30 -3.91 -8.66
N GLU A 119 2.16 -2.60 -8.83
CA GLU A 119 3.18 -1.76 -9.50
C GLU A 119 4.54 -1.84 -8.80
N ARG A 120 4.56 -1.77 -7.46
CA ARG A 120 5.79 -1.95 -6.68
C ARG A 120 6.38 -3.34 -6.86
N ASP A 121 5.54 -4.37 -6.86
CA ASP A 121 6.00 -5.76 -7.00
C ASP A 121 6.57 -6.03 -8.40
N ILE A 122 6.00 -5.44 -9.46
CA ILE A 122 6.55 -5.49 -10.82
C ILE A 122 7.91 -4.78 -10.88
N HIS A 123 8.00 -3.56 -10.32
CA HIS A 123 9.24 -2.78 -10.34
C HIS A 123 10.38 -3.44 -9.53
N GLU A 124 10.09 -3.95 -8.33
CA GLU A 124 11.07 -4.72 -7.56
C GLU A 124 11.37 -6.06 -8.25
N GLY A 125 10.38 -6.67 -8.89
CA GLY A 125 10.53 -7.87 -9.69
C GLY A 125 11.55 -7.74 -10.82
N GLU A 126 11.54 -6.63 -11.55
CA GLU A 126 12.54 -6.31 -12.58
C GLU A 126 13.96 -6.23 -11.99
N ARG A 127 14.09 -5.56 -10.83
CA ARG A 127 15.35 -5.46 -10.10
C ARG A 127 15.86 -6.85 -9.71
N TRP A 128 15.00 -7.71 -9.16
CA TRP A 128 15.37 -9.08 -8.78
C TRP A 128 15.69 -9.96 -9.99
N TYR A 129 14.93 -9.83 -11.08
CA TYR A 129 15.17 -10.54 -12.33
C TYR A 129 16.59 -10.26 -12.88
N THR A 130 17.06 -9.02 -12.72
CA THR A 130 18.45 -8.64 -13.06
C THR A 130 19.46 -9.11 -12.02
N ASN A 131 19.20 -8.89 -10.72
CA ASN A 131 20.14 -9.23 -9.64
C ASN A 131 20.42 -10.73 -9.54
N PHE A 132 19.41 -11.57 -9.74
CA PHE A 132 19.53 -13.02 -9.76
C PHE A 132 19.90 -13.57 -11.15
N SER A 133 20.33 -12.71 -12.07
CA SER A 133 20.90 -13.09 -13.36
C SER A 133 19.96 -13.87 -14.29
N CYS A 134 18.64 -13.76 -14.11
CA CYS A 134 17.65 -14.36 -15.00
C CYS A 134 17.81 -13.83 -16.44
N VAL A 135 18.20 -12.55 -16.55
CA VAL A 135 18.48 -11.83 -17.81
C VAL A 135 19.53 -12.52 -18.68
N ASN A 136 20.49 -13.24 -18.07
CA ASN A 136 21.62 -13.83 -18.79
C ASN A 136 21.18 -15.00 -19.69
N CYS A 137 20.07 -15.65 -19.34
CA CYS A 137 19.52 -16.78 -20.08
C CYS A 137 18.24 -16.38 -20.83
N HIS A 138 17.34 -15.64 -20.19
CA HIS A 138 16.00 -15.34 -20.71
C HIS A 138 15.89 -13.95 -21.37
N GLY A 139 16.99 -13.20 -21.42
CA GLY A 139 17.04 -11.85 -22.01
C GLY A 139 16.48 -10.77 -21.08
N PRO A 140 16.77 -9.48 -21.35
CA PRO A 140 16.39 -8.37 -20.48
C PRO A 140 14.88 -8.11 -20.43
N VAL A 141 14.15 -8.53 -21.45
CA VAL A 141 12.68 -8.38 -21.57
C VAL A 141 11.97 -9.73 -21.52
N ALA A 142 12.59 -10.73 -20.89
CA ALA A 142 12.06 -12.09 -20.76
C ALA A 142 11.63 -12.75 -22.10
N GLY A 143 12.18 -12.28 -23.22
CA GLY A 143 11.87 -12.74 -24.58
C GLY A 143 12.50 -14.08 -24.98
N GLY A 144 13.30 -14.68 -24.10
CA GLY A 144 14.04 -15.91 -24.37
C GLY A 144 15.47 -15.63 -24.85
N GLY A 145 16.29 -16.67 -24.87
CA GLY A 145 17.71 -16.55 -25.17
C GLY A 145 18.40 -17.90 -25.25
N ALA A 146 19.68 -17.93 -24.89
CA ALA A 146 20.45 -19.16 -24.83
C ALA A 146 21.42 -19.13 -23.65
N ALA A 147 21.66 -20.30 -23.07
CA ALA A 147 22.62 -20.50 -21.99
C ALA A 147 23.62 -21.57 -22.38
N GLU A 148 24.86 -21.45 -21.90
CA GLU A 148 25.82 -22.53 -22.04
C GLU A 148 25.44 -23.71 -21.14
N PHE A 149 25.37 -24.91 -21.70
CA PHE A 149 25.07 -26.14 -20.96
C PHE A 149 26.12 -27.21 -21.27
N ILE A 150 26.77 -27.70 -20.21
CA ILE A 150 27.72 -28.80 -20.29
C ILE A 150 26.97 -30.10 -20.03
N GLU A 151 26.84 -30.92 -21.06
CA GLU A 151 26.10 -32.17 -20.93
C GLU A 151 26.82 -33.15 -19.98
N PRO A 152 26.16 -33.67 -18.92
CA PRO A 152 26.82 -34.43 -17.88
C PRO A 152 27.55 -35.69 -18.37
N ARG A 153 27.04 -36.30 -19.45
CA ARG A 153 27.52 -37.56 -20.02
C ARG A 153 28.65 -37.37 -21.02
N SER A 154 28.47 -36.48 -22.00
CA SER A 154 29.41 -36.26 -23.09
C SER A 154 30.51 -35.24 -22.74
N LYS A 155 30.30 -34.42 -21.70
CA LYS A 155 31.17 -33.29 -21.30
C LYS A 155 31.37 -32.27 -22.43
N LEU A 156 30.49 -32.27 -23.42
CA LEU A 156 30.50 -31.27 -24.49
C LEU A 156 29.71 -30.06 -24.05
N THR A 157 30.25 -28.88 -24.34
CA THR A 157 29.55 -27.61 -24.23
C THR A 157 28.56 -27.49 -25.39
N THR A 158 27.30 -27.23 -25.06
CA THR A 158 26.23 -26.99 -26.04
C THR A 158 25.48 -25.72 -25.66
N ALA A 159 24.90 -25.03 -26.65
CA ALA A 159 24.02 -23.91 -26.40
C ALA A 159 22.60 -24.44 -26.12
N TRP A 160 22.13 -24.28 -24.88
CA TRP A 160 20.76 -24.59 -24.48
C TRP A 160 19.85 -23.41 -24.83
N SER A 161 18.79 -23.66 -25.60
CA SER A 161 17.79 -22.63 -25.90
C SER A 161 16.93 -22.37 -24.67
N ALA A 162 17.05 -21.17 -24.10
CA ALA A 162 16.19 -20.72 -23.01
C ALA A 162 14.89 -20.17 -23.59
N PRO A 163 13.72 -20.70 -23.20
CA PRO A 163 12.44 -20.24 -23.74
C PRO A 163 12.11 -18.81 -23.28
N SER A 164 11.19 -18.16 -23.98
CA SER A 164 10.56 -16.93 -23.50
C SER A 164 9.81 -17.17 -22.19
N LEU A 165 9.80 -16.16 -21.34
CA LEU A 165 9.02 -16.14 -20.10
C LEU A 165 7.75 -15.27 -20.23
N ASN A 166 7.69 -14.36 -21.22
CA ASN A 166 6.52 -13.49 -21.45
C ASN A 166 5.21 -14.25 -21.72
N ASP A 167 5.30 -15.50 -22.13
CA ASP A 167 4.16 -16.38 -22.39
C ASP A 167 4.06 -17.56 -21.42
N VAL A 168 4.90 -17.60 -20.37
CA VAL A 168 5.03 -18.76 -19.48
C VAL A 168 3.72 -19.07 -18.74
N PHE A 169 3.00 -18.03 -18.31
CA PHE A 169 1.73 -18.14 -17.60
C PHE A 169 0.54 -18.56 -18.48
N TYR A 170 0.71 -18.56 -19.81
CA TYR A 170 -0.27 -19.20 -20.71
C TYR A 170 -0.02 -20.70 -20.87
N ARG A 171 1.20 -21.15 -20.56
CA ARG A 171 1.63 -22.55 -20.72
C ARG A 171 1.59 -23.35 -19.42
N TYR A 172 1.79 -22.68 -18.29
CA TYR A 172 1.97 -23.31 -16.99
C TYR A 172 1.22 -22.56 -15.89
N SER A 173 0.92 -23.29 -14.80
CA SER A 173 0.29 -22.70 -13.62
C SER A 173 1.28 -21.89 -12.79
N ASP A 174 0.77 -20.99 -11.97
CA ASP A 174 1.58 -20.13 -11.08
C ASP A 174 2.45 -20.97 -10.13
N ASP A 175 1.90 -22.04 -9.58
CA ASP A 175 2.62 -22.95 -8.68
C ASP A 175 3.77 -23.67 -9.38
N GLU A 176 3.59 -24.03 -10.66
CA GLU A 176 4.62 -24.71 -11.45
C GLU A 176 5.74 -23.75 -11.85
N VAL A 177 5.40 -22.52 -12.24
CA VAL A 177 6.38 -21.46 -12.50
C VAL A 177 7.16 -21.13 -11.23
N ARG A 178 6.46 -20.96 -10.10
CA ARG A 178 7.09 -20.77 -8.79
C ARG A 178 8.03 -21.91 -8.45
N PHE A 179 7.59 -23.16 -8.65
CA PHE A 179 8.42 -24.34 -8.38
C PHE A 179 9.74 -24.29 -9.14
N TRP A 180 9.74 -23.95 -10.43
CA TRP A 180 10.99 -23.85 -11.21
C TRP A 180 11.85 -22.66 -10.82
N ILE A 181 11.27 -21.53 -10.41
CA ILE A 181 12.07 -20.42 -9.88
C ILE A 181 12.75 -20.83 -8.57
N VAL A 182 12.01 -21.50 -7.68
CA VAL A 182 12.52 -21.90 -6.37
C VAL A 182 13.58 -22.98 -6.49
N TYR A 183 13.28 -24.09 -7.18
CA TYR A 183 14.12 -25.29 -7.21
C TYR A 183 14.96 -25.43 -8.49
N GLY A 184 14.80 -24.53 -9.45
CA GLY A 184 15.39 -24.70 -10.77
C GLY A 184 14.66 -25.76 -11.58
N ARG A 185 15.24 -26.14 -12.72
CA ARG A 185 14.66 -27.18 -13.58
C ARG A 185 15.68 -28.26 -13.89
N ASP A 186 15.44 -29.45 -13.34
CA ASP A 186 16.29 -30.62 -13.54
C ASP A 186 16.55 -30.92 -15.01
N GLY A 187 17.81 -31.26 -15.31
CA GLY A 187 18.25 -31.56 -16.67
C GLY A 187 18.43 -30.34 -17.58
N THR A 188 18.37 -29.12 -17.03
CA THR A 188 18.59 -27.86 -17.74
C THR A 188 19.68 -27.03 -17.05
N PRO A 189 20.24 -25.99 -17.71
CA PRO A 189 21.18 -25.08 -17.06
C PRO A 189 20.53 -24.10 -16.05
N MET A 190 19.20 -24.14 -15.86
CA MET A 190 18.50 -23.22 -14.95
C MET A 190 18.72 -23.62 -13.48
N PRO A 191 19.44 -22.82 -12.68
CA PRO A 191 19.71 -23.14 -11.28
C PRO A 191 18.50 -22.83 -10.39
N ALA A 192 18.50 -23.39 -9.17
CA ALA A 192 17.59 -22.97 -8.12
C ALA A 192 17.88 -21.53 -7.70
N SER A 193 16.85 -20.67 -7.69
CA SER A 193 16.99 -19.29 -7.24
C SER A 193 16.41 -19.07 -5.83
N GLY A 194 15.39 -19.84 -5.43
CA GLY A 194 14.74 -19.70 -4.12
C GLY A 194 15.53 -20.31 -2.97
N LEU A 195 15.35 -19.75 -1.77
CA LEU A 195 15.99 -20.22 -0.53
C LEU A 195 15.75 -21.72 -0.26
N GLU A 196 14.54 -22.22 -0.48
CA GLU A 196 14.20 -23.64 -0.27
C GLU A 196 14.94 -24.57 -1.24
N GLY A 197 15.22 -24.10 -2.46
CA GLY A 197 16.00 -24.81 -3.46
C GLY A 197 17.51 -24.65 -3.32
N GLY A 198 17.98 -23.91 -2.31
CA GLY A 198 19.40 -23.61 -2.10
C GLY A 198 19.92 -22.38 -2.85
N GLY A 199 19.04 -21.59 -3.45
CA GLY A 199 19.33 -20.27 -3.99
C GLY A 199 19.28 -19.16 -2.94
N GLY A 200 19.34 -17.90 -3.37
CA GLY A 200 19.40 -16.73 -2.49
C GLY A 200 18.10 -15.93 -2.37
N MET A 201 17.05 -16.30 -3.10
CA MET A 201 15.83 -15.51 -3.27
C MET A 201 14.77 -15.86 -2.22
N THR A 202 14.23 -14.86 -1.52
CA THR A 202 13.13 -15.04 -0.56
C THR A 202 11.80 -15.35 -1.26
N SER A 203 10.81 -15.87 -0.52
CA SER A 203 9.49 -16.17 -1.10
C SER A 203 8.81 -14.94 -1.71
N GLN A 204 9.00 -13.75 -1.10
CA GLN A 204 8.48 -12.48 -1.58
C GLN A 204 9.19 -12.03 -2.86
N GLU A 205 10.52 -12.16 -2.92
CA GLU A 205 11.29 -11.83 -4.13
C GLU A 205 10.87 -12.73 -5.30
N VAL A 206 10.56 -14.01 -5.05
CA VAL A 206 10.00 -14.92 -6.07
C VAL A 206 8.65 -14.40 -6.58
N ASP A 207 7.75 -13.97 -5.68
CA ASP A 207 6.46 -13.38 -6.07
C ASP A 207 6.63 -12.13 -6.93
N GLN A 208 7.57 -11.27 -6.57
CA GLN A 208 7.86 -10.03 -7.30
C GLN A 208 8.42 -10.34 -8.69
N VAL A 209 9.35 -11.29 -8.82
CA VAL A 209 9.84 -11.75 -10.13
C VAL A 209 8.69 -12.33 -10.96
N MET A 210 7.79 -13.11 -10.38
CA MET A 210 6.61 -13.62 -11.08
C MET A 210 5.66 -12.49 -11.52
N ALA A 211 5.48 -11.44 -10.71
CA ALA A 211 4.70 -10.27 -11.07
C ALA A 211 5.30 -9.54 -12.28
N TYR A 212 6.63 -9.34 -12.30
CA TYR A 212 7.35 -8.78 -13.44
C TYR A 212 7.24 -9.62 -14.70
N ILE A 213 7.36 -10.95 -14.61
CA ILE A 213 7.22 -11.82 -15.79
C ILE A 213 5.78 -11.80 -16.34
N ARG A 214 4.79 -11.48 -15.50
CA ARG A 214 3.37 -11.43 -15.88
C ARG A 214 2.97 -10.10 -16.55
N SER A 215 3.62 -9.00 -16.20
CA SER A 215 3.29 -7.65 -16.68
C SER A 215 3.54 -7.51 -18.19
#